data_AF-A5PBZ1-F1
#
_entry.id   AF-A5PBZ1-F1
#
_cell.length_a   1.000
_cell.length_b   1.000
_cell.length_c   1.000
_cell.angle_alpha   90.00
_cell.angle_beta   90.00
_cell.angle_gamma   90.00
#
_symmetry.space_group_name_H-M   'P 1'
#
loop_
_entity.id
_entity.type
_entity.pdbx_description
1 polymer ?
#
loop_
_entity_poly.entity_id
_entity_poly.type
_entity_poly.pdbx_seq_one_letter_code
_entity_poly.pdbx_strand_id
1 'polypeptide(L)'
;MKEALKAITPPVVWNFARKFAGKKPTDHAQRHALSLAQDDVFSVRFKQVEFNDNAYFVPAYASERPAAKAIASGELYEPATHVLVRKLLEDRPGSMVHAGTFFGDMVPTFAKACPKTLYAFEPVLENYVLAKLGVEANGLDNVVLTNAGLGTEIKPARIDTGGEDGVHRGGSSRIAQAGQATALTKIDALGLDDLSLLQLDVEGFEAHALAGAAETVTRCSPVILVEDNDNTCRPFFDEAGYVSCGTIPGIKVWSKPADKDRVTKIVSAL
;
A
#
# COMPACT_ATOMS: atom_id res chain seq x y z
N MET A 1 -26.63 -18.21 9.25
CA MET A 1 -26.61 -17.29 8.09
C MET A 1 -25.55 -17.78 7.11
N LYS A 2 -25.91 -18.10 5.87
CA LYS A 2 -24.94 -18.49 4.84
C LYS A 2 -24.22 -17.23 4.37
N GLU A 3 -22.93 -17.08 4.71
CA GLU A 3 -22.08 -16.04 4.14
C GLU A 3 -21.97 -16.26 2.62
N ALA A 4 -22.39 -15.27 1.84
CA ALA A 4 -22.24 -15.29 0.39
C ALA A 4 -20.83 -14.79 0.04
N LEU A 5 -19.91 -15.72 -0.21
CA LEU A 5 -18.60 -15.45 -0.81
C LEU A 5 -18.83 -14.91 -2.23
N LYS A 6 -18.42 -13.67 -2.48
CA LYS A 6 -18.39 -13.08 -3.83
C LYS A 6 -16.96 -13.25 -4.38
N ALA A 7 -16.85 -13.63 -5.65
CA ALA A 7 -15.61 -13.65 -6.41
C ALA A 7 -15.74 -12.63 -7.56
N ILE A 8 -14.69 -11.86 -7.82
CA ILE A 8 -14.67 -10.84 -8.87
C ILE A 8 -13.57 -11.21 -9.87
N THR A 9 -13.92 -11.20 -11.16
CA THR A 9 -13.02 -11.40 -12.29
C THR A 9 -12.93 -10.08 -13.06
N PRO A 10 -11.77 -9.39 -13.08
CA PRO A 10 -11.63 -8.16 -13.84
C PRO A 10 -11.65 -8.44 -15.35
N PRO A 11 -12.30 -7.60 -16.19
CA PRO A 11 -12.14 -7.68 -17.63
C PRO A 11 -10.76 -7.16 -18.06
N VAL A 12 -9.86 -8.07 -18.44
CA VAL A 12 -8.53 -7.70 -18.94
C VAL A 12 -8.64 -7.22 -20.39
N VAL A 13 -8.37 -5.95 -20.63
CA VAL A 13 -8.36 -5.35 -21.98
C VAL A 13 -7.05 -5.71 -22.69
N TRP A 14 -7.09 -6.69 -23.58
CA TRP A 14 -6.01 -6.98 -24.55
C TRP A 14 -6.41 -6.48 -25.94
N ASN A 15 -6.00 -5.27 -26.31
CA ASN A 15 -6.09 -4.76 -27.69
C ASN A 15 -4.72 -4.69 -28.36
N PHE A 16 -3.95 -5.79 -28.31
CA PHE A 16 -2.66 -5.88 -28.99
C PHE A 16 -2.41 -7.27 -29.62
N ALA A 17 -3.35 -7.76 -30.44
CA ALA A 17 -3.11 -8.96 -31.25
C ALA A 17 -3.87 -8.95 -32.58
N ARG A 18 -3.86 -7.82 -33.29
CA ARG A 18 -4.44 -7.74 -34.64
C ARG A 18 -3.54 -7.10 -35.70
N LYS A 19 -2.21 -7.14 -35.51
CA LYS A 19 -1.26 -6.62 -36.52
C LYS A 19 -0.12 -7.53 -36.94
N PHE A 20 -0.04 -8.77 -36.47
CA PHE A 20 0.94 -9.75 -36.95
C PHE A 20 0.32 -11.14 -37.13
N ALA A 21 -0.70 -11.24 -37.97
CA ALA A 21 -1.10 -12.51 -38.55
C ALA A 21 -0.18 -12.78 -39.76
N GLY A 22 0.83 -13.63 -39.58
CA GLY A 22 1.60 -14.16 -40.71
C GLY A 22 3.10 -14.26 -40.46
N LYS A 23 3.53 -15.22 -39.63
CA LYS A 23 4.79 -15.98 -39.79
C LYS A 23 4.82 -17.06 -38.70
N LYS A 24 4.97 -18.34 -39.12
CA LYS A 24 5.21 -19.46 -38.20
C LYS A 24 6.66 -19.39 -37.70
N PRO A 25 6.93 -19.39 -36.38
CA PRO A 25 8.30 -19.48 -35.88
C PRO A 25 8.82 -20.91 -35.96
N THR A 26 10.09 -21.04 -36.31
CA THR A 26 10.88 -22.29 -36.36
C THR A 26 11.21 -22.82 -34.96
N ASP A 27 11.47 -24.13 -34.92
CA ASP A 27 11.47 -25.06 -33.78
C ASP A 27 12.60 -24.88 -32.73
N HIS A 28 13.01 -23.65 -32.41
CA HIS A 28 14.08 -23.42 -31.42
C HIS A 28 13.86 -22.26 -30.44
N ALA A 29 12.62 -21.80 -30.26
CA ALA A 29 12.23 -20.75 -29.31
C ALA A 29 11.26 -21.21 -28.21
N GLN A 30 11.26 -22.51 -27.85
CA GLN A 30 10.45 -23.04 -26.76
C GLN A 30 11.32 -23.34 -25.53
N ARG A 31 11.43 -22.35 -24.65
CA ARG A 31 11.62 -22.45 -23.19
C ARG A 31 11.62 -21.01 -22.66
N HIS A 32 10.83 -20.72 -21.64
CA HIS A 32 10.52 -19.39 -21.07
C HIS A 32 9.33 -18.63 -21.72
N ALA A 33 8.23 -19.33 -21.99
CA ALA A 33 6.93 -18.69 -21.83
C ALA A 33 6.53 -18.87 -20.36
N LEU A 34 6.37 -17.78 -19.62
CA LEU A 34 5.64 -17.79 -18.36
C LEU A 34 4.33 -18.55 -18.61
N SER A 35 4.05 -19.63 -17.87
CA SER A 35 2.73 -20.25 -17.85
C SER A 35 1.78 -19.36 -17.04
N LEU A 36 1.53 -18.15 -17.54
CA LEU A 36 0.40 -17.31 -17.16
C LEU A 36 -0.77 -17.71 -18.07
N ALA A 37 -1.23 -18.96 -17.96
CA ALA A 37 -2.51 -19.43 -18.50
C ALA A 37 -2.59 -20.95 -18.37
N GLN A 38 -3.18 -21.41 -17.26
CA GLN A 38 -4.01 -22.61 -17.32
C GLN A 38 -5.27 -22.27 -16.53
N ASP A 39 -6.34 -22.01 -17.28
CA ASP A 39 -7.72 -21.63 -16.89
C ASP A 39 -8.07 -20.14 -16.68
N ASP A 40 -7.16 -19.18 -16.99
CA ASP A 40 -7.38 -17.73 -17.26
C ASP A 40 -8.46 -16.94 -16.46
N VAL A 41 -8.74 -17.32 -15.21
CA VAL A 41 -9.60 -16.54 -14.32
C VAL A 41 -8.81 -16.15 -13.08
N PHE A 42 -8.48 -14.86 -12.96
CA PHE A 42 -8.06 -14.30 -11.69
C PHE A 42 -9.29 -14.17 -10.78
N SER A 43 -9.25 -14.81 -9.61
CA SER A 43 -10.33 -14.74 -8.63
C SER A 43 -9.78 -14.55 -7.23
N VAL A 44 -10.33 -13.59 -6.50
CA VAL A 44 -10.06 -13.38 -5.08
C VAL A 44 -11.35 -13.60 -4.29
N ARG A 45 -11.29 -14.46 -3.27
CA ARG A 45 -12.41 -14.69 -2.34
C ARG A 45 -12.34 -13.70 -1.19
N PHE A 46 -13.46 -13.06 -0.88
CA PHE A 46 -13.55 -12.07 0.19
C PHE A 46 -14.88 -12.12 0.94
N LYS A 47 -14.91 -11.50 2.12
CA LYS A 47 -16.10 -11.16 2.90
C LYS A 47 -16.30 -9.65 2.86
N GLN A 48 -17.48 -9.22 2.42
CA GLN A 48 -17.87 -7.80 2.52
C GLN A 48 -18.31 -7.50 3.96
N VAL A 49 -17.77 -6.44 4.54
CA VAL A 49 -18.11 -5.97 5.90
C VAL A 49 -18.43 -4.49 5.82
N GLU A 50 -19.57 -4.10 6.40
CA GLU A 50 -19.94 -2.69 6.56
C GLU A 50 -19.64 -2.28 8.01
N PHE A 51 -18.82 -1.25 8.20
CA PHE A 51 -18.39 -0.77 9.51
C PHE A 51 -18.07 0.73 9.47
N ASN A 52 -18.60 1.50 10.42
CA ASN A 52 -18.40 2.96 10.54
C ASN A 52 -18.67 3.73 9.23
N ASP A 53 -19.78 3.43 8.56
CA ASP A 53 -20.15 4.01 7.27
C ASP A 53 -19.08 3.77 6.19
N ASN A 54 -18.39 2.63 6.26
CA ASN A 54 -17.49 2.15 5.20
C ASN A 54 -17.74 0.69 4.84
N ALA A 55 -17.58 0.38 3.56
CA ALA A 55 -17.53 -0.96 3.02
C ALA A 55 -16.08 -1.47 2.94
N TYR A 56 -15.81 -2.65 3.49
CA TYR A 56 -14.52 -3.34 3.43
C TYR A 56 -14.64 -4.71 2.76
N PHE A 57 -13.59 -5.12 2.06
CA PHE A 57 -13.54 -6.38 1.31
C PHE A 57 -12.44 -7.28 1.88
N VAL A 58 -12.74 -7.96 2.98
CA VAL A 58 -11.76 -8.71 3.78
C VAL A 58 -11.35 -10.00 3.05
N PRO A 59 -10.04 -10.22 2.77
CA PRO A 59 -9.56 -11.39 2.03
C PRO A 59 -9.75 -12.68 2.81
N ALA A 60 -10.38 -13.69 2.19
CA ALA A 60 -10.60 -14.99 2.82
C ALA A 60 -9.29 -15.75 3.10
N TYR A 61 -8.26 -15.57 2.26
CA TYR A 61 -6.95 -16.23 2.44
C TYR A 61 -6.16 -15.68 3.63
N ALA A 62 -6.54 -14.51 4.14
CA ALA A 62 -5.84 -13.84 5.23
C ALA A 62 -6.79 -13.52 6.39
N SER A 63 -7.89 -14.28 6.54
CA SER A 63 -8.85 -14.11 7.64
C SER A 63 -8.21 -14.19 9.03
N GLU A 64 -7.07 -14.90 9.14
CA GLU A 64 -6.34 -15.03 10.40
C GLU A 64 -5.41 -13.85 10.72
N ARG A 65 -5.19 -12.94 9.77
CA ARG A 65 -4.31 -11.78 9.96
C ARG A 65 -4.95 -10.74 10.88
N PRO A 66 -4.18 -10.05 11.73
CA PRO A 66 -4.71 -9.10 12.71
C PRO A 66 -5.65 -8.05 12.09
N ALA A 67 -5.25 -7.41 10.98
CA ALA A 67 -6.08 -6.41 10.30
C ALA A 67 -7.39 -6.98 9.75
N ALA A 68 -7.33 -8.18 9.15
CA ALA A 68 -8.51 -8.86 8.65
C ALA A 68 -9.48 -9.27 9.77
N LYS A 69 -8.96 -9.77 10.90
CA LYS A 69 -9.75 -10.09 12.09
C LYS A 69 -10.46 -8.88 12.65
N ALA A 70 -9.72 -7.78 12.86
CA ALA A 70 -10.26 -6.53 13.41
C ALA A 70 -11.43 -6.02 12.56
N ILE A 71 -11.23 -5.88 11.25
CA ILE A 71 -12.31 -5.41 10.36
C ILE A 71 -13.47 -6.40 10.33
N ALA A 72 -13.21 -7.71 10.29
CA ALA A 72 -14.27 -8.73 10.33
C ALA A 72 -15.08 -8.72 11.64
N SER A 73 -14.52 -8.23 12.74
CA SER A 73 -15.21 -8.02 14.03
C SER A 73 -15.80 -6.62 14.20
N GLY A 74 -15.70 -5.73 13.21
CA GLY A 74 -16.20 -4.37 13.31
C GLY A 74 -15.31 -3.48 14.20
N GLU A 75 -13.99 -3.64 14.09
CA GLU A 75 -12.98 -2.84 14.77
C GLU A 75 -11.93 -2.35 13.76
N LEU A 76 -11.31 -1.20 14.03
CA LEU A 76 -10.14 -0.76 13.26
C LEU A 76 -8.88 -1.48 13.76
N TYR A 77 -8.03 -1.90 12.82
CA TYR A 77 -6.67 -2.28 13.14
C TYR A 77 -5.85 -1.03 13.44
N GLU A 78 -4.93 -1.09 14.41
CA GLU A 78 -4.12 0.07 14.84
C GLU A 78 -4.91 1.39 15.01
N PRO A 79 -5.91 1.43 15.91
CA PRO A 79 -6.79 2.60 16.06
C PRO A 79 -6.03 3.91 16.33
N ALA A 80 -4.87 3.84 17.00
CA ALA A 80 -4.01 5.00 17.23
C ALA A 80 -3.47 5.61 15.92
N THR A 81 -3.13 4.78 14.93
CA THR A 81 -2.64 5.23 13.61
C THR A 81 -3.71 6.04 12.89
N HIS A 82 -4.97 5.59 12.91
CA HIS A 82 -6.10 6.33 12.34
C HIS A 82 -6.31 7.71 12.98
N VAL A 83 -6.25 7.79 14.32
CA VAL A 83 -6.40 9.06 15.03
C VAL A 83 -5.21 9.98 14.77
N LEU A 84 -3.99 9.44 14.72
CA LEU A 84 -2.77 10.19 14.42
C LEU A 84 -2.84 10.82 13.03
N VAL A 85 -3.14 10.03 12.00
CA VAL A 85 -3.24 10.49 10.61
C VAL A 85 -4.25 11.63 10.50
N ARG A 86 -5.43 11.48 11.10
CA ARG A 86 -6.44 12.54 11.12
C ARG A 86 -5.92 13.83 11.75
N LYS A 87 -5.35 13.76 12.96
CA LYS A 87 -4.83 14.94 13.67
C LYS A 87 -3.70 15.63 12.91
N LEU A 88 -2.80 14.86 12.28
CA LEU A 88 -1.68 15.42 11.51
C LEU A 88 -2.15 16.14 10.24
N LEU A 89 -3.15 15.59 9.54
CA LEU A 89 -3.72 16.21 8.34
C LEU A 89 -4.67 17.38 8.65
N GLU A 90 -5.35 17.35 9.81
CA GLU A 90 -6.09 18.52 10.34
C GLU A 90 -5.13 19.69 10.65
N ASP A 91 -3.97 19.38 11.25
CA ASP A 91 -2.98 20.38 11.63
C ASP A 91 -2.18 20.93 10.44
N ARG A 92 -1.77 20.05 9.52
CA ARG A 92 -1.07 20.42 8.30
C ARG A 92 -1.76 19.82 7.07
N PRO A 93 -2.78 20.50 6.52
CA PRO A 93 -3.50 20.05 5.33
C PRO A 93 -2.59 19.84 4.13
N GLY A 94 -2.84 18.79 3.35
CA GLY A 94 -2.13 18.49 2.11
C GLY A 94 -2.44 17.08 1.62
N SER A 95 -1.68 16.63 0.62
CA SER A 95 -1.75 15.26 0.10
C SER A 95 -1.06 14.29 1.06
N MET A 96 -1.44 13.02 0.98
CA MET A 96 -0.87 11.92 1.76
C MET A 96 -0.36 10.81 0.83
N VAL A 97 0.77 10.21 1.18
CA VAL A 97 1.21 8.92 0.63
C VAL A 97 1.06 7.85 1.69
N HIS A 98 0.47 6.71 1.33
CA HIS A 98 0.30 5.52 2.15
C HIS A 98 0.76 4.30 1.34
N ALA A 99 1.70 3.51 1.87
CA ALA A 99 2.19 2.31 1.20
C ALA A 99 2.14 1.10 2.12
N GLY A 100 1.80 -0.05 1.52
CA GLY A 100 1.39 -1.26 2.24
C GLY A 100 -0.07 -1.21 2.63
N THR A 101 -0.95 -0.96 1.64
CA THR A 101 -2.38 -0.79 1.95
C THR A 101 -3.06 -2.08 2.34
N PHE A 102 -2.42 -3.23 2.07
CA PHE A 102 -3.02 -4.55 2.17
C PHE A 102 -4.37 -4.55 1.43
N PHE A 103 -5.44 -5.11 2.00
CA PHE A 103 -6.78 -5.08 1.39
C PHE A 103 -7.50 -3.71 1.46
N GLY A 104 -6.80 -2.66 1.88
CA GLY A 104 -7.32 -1.29 1.99
C GLY A 104 -8.05 -1.02 3.31
N ASP A 105 -7.66 -1.66 4.41
CA ASP A 105 -8.29 -1.50 5.73
C ASP A 105 -8.17 -0.06 6.28
N MET A 106 -7.06 0.62 6.00
CA MET A 106 -6.88 2.02 6.43
C MET A 106 -7.42 3.04 5.43
N VAL A 107 -7.53 2.67 4.15
CA VAL A 107 -7.80 3.59 3.02
C VAL A 107 -9.06 4.45 3.22
N PRO A 108 -10.24 3.90 3.60
CA PRO A 108 -11.44 4.74 3.76
C PRO A 108 -11.29 5.84 4.80
N THR A 109 -10.65 5.54 5.94
CA THR A 109 -10.45 6.52 7.00
C THR A 109 -9.40 7.56 6.63
N PHE A 110 -8.32 7.14 5.95
CA PHE A 110 -7.26 8.05 5.52
C PHE A 110 -7.77 8.97 4.41
N ALA A 111 -8.56 8.46 3.47
CA ALA A 111 -9.19 9.24 2.41
C ALA A 111 -10.13 10.31 2.99
N LYS A 112 -10.97 9.95 3.98
CA LYS A 112 -11.84 10.89 4.69
C LYS A 112 -11.06 11.97 5.47
N ALA A 113 -9.88 11.63 5.98
CA ALA A 113 -9.00 12.57 6.69
C ALA A 113 -8.15 13.43 5.75
N CYS A 114 -7.86 12.98 4.53
CA CYS A 114 -6.99 13.66 3.58
C CYS A 114 -7.76 14.75 2.81
N PRO A 115 -7.44 16.04 3.01
CA PRO A 115 -8.15 17.14 2.36
C PRO A 115 -7.79 17.31 0.88
N LYS A 116 -6.71 16.66 0.42
CA LYS A 116 -6.25 16.64 -0.97
C LYS A 116 -6.30 15.20 -1.48
N THR A 117 -5.20 14.69 -2.03
CA THR A 117 -5.17 13.36 -2.65
C THR A 117 -4.44 12.37 -1.74
N LEU A 118 -5.05 11.20 -1.55
CA LEU A 118 -4.40 10.03 -0.97
C LEU A 118 -3.78 9.18 -2.09
N TYR A 119 -2.46 9.15 -2.16
CA TYR A 119 -1.70 8.28 -3.05
C TYR A 119 -1.38 6.98 -2.30
N ALA A 120 -2.01 5.88 -2.72
CA ALA A 120 -1.97 4.60 -2.05
C ALA A 120 -1.24 3.54 -2.91
N PHE A 121 -0.39 2.71 -2.30
CA PHE A 121 0.47 1.74 -3.01
C PHE A 121 0.36 0.34 -2.42
N GLU A 122 -0.01 -0.62 -3.29
CA GLU A 122 -0.11 -2.04 -2.92
C GLU A 122 0.42 -2.94 -4.05
N PRO A 123 1.55 -3.63 -3.85
CA PRO A 123 2.15 -4.47 -4.88
C PRO A 123 1.44 -5.79 -5.14
N VAL A 124 0.73 -6.37 -4.16
CA VAL A 124 0.05 -7.67 -4.31
C VAL A 124 -1.27 -7.47 -5.04
N LEU A 125 -1.47 -8.17 -6.14
CA LEU A 125 -2.62 -7.95 -7.03
C LEU A 125 -3.96 -8.22 -6.33
N GLU A 126 -4.04 -9.28 -5.53
CA GLU A 126 -5.24 -9.67 -4.76
C GLU A 126 -5.64 -8.55 -3.78
N ASN A 127 -4.67 -8.05 -3.03
CA ASN A 127 -4.84 -6.95 -2.08
C ASN A 127 -5.28 -5.66 -2.79
N TYR A 128 -4.59 -5.30 -3.87
CA TYR A 128 -4.90 -4.13 -4.69
C TYR A 128 -6.33 -4.16 -5.22
N VAL A 129 -6.78 -5.31 -5.74
CA VAL A 129 -8.15 -5.45 -6.26
C VAL A 129 -9.18 -5.25 -5.14
N LEU A 130 -8.95 -5.80 -3.95
CA LEU A 130 -9.85 -5.62 -2.80
C LEU A 130 -9.87 -4.17 -2.31
N ALA A 131 -8.71 -3.53 -2.22
CA ALA A 131 -8.59 -2.12 -1.86
C ALA A 131 -9.30 -1.22 -2.89
N LYS A 132 -9.20 -1.56 -4.19
CA LYS A 132 -9.88 -0.84 -5.27
C LYS A 132 -11.40 -0.94 -5.16
N LEU A 133 -11.93 -2.11 -4.83
CA LEU A 133 -13.35 -2.29 -4.55
C LEU A 133 -13.80 -1.47 -3.34
N GLY A 134 -12.95 -1.40 -2.30
CA GLY A 134 -13.14 -0.51 -1.16
C GLY A 134 -13.27 0.95 -1.60
N VAL A 135 -12.33 1.45 -2.40
CA VAL A 135 -12.37 2.83 -2.93
C VAL A 135 -13.67 3.11 -3.68
N GLU A 136 -14.11 2.20 -4.55
CA GLU A 136 -15.32 2.36 -5.35
C GLU A 136 -16.60 2.29 -4.51
N ALA A 137 -16.72 1.30 -3.63
CA ALA A 137 -17.91 1.11 -2.80
C ALA A 137 -18.13 2.24 -1.79
N ASN A 138 -17.05 2.92 -1.39
CA ASN A 138 -17.10 4.05 -0.47
C ASN A 138 -17.20 5.42 -1.17
N GLY A 139 -17.21 5.47 -2.51
CA GLY A 139 -17.28 6.73 -3.26
C GLY A 139 -16.09 7.66 -3.00
N LEU A 140 -14.88 7.11 -2.87
CA LEU A 140 -13.68 7.88 -2.52
C LEU A 140 -13.05 8.48 -3.78
N ASP A 141 -13.42 9.73 -4.09
CA ASP A 141 -12.96 10.44 -5.28
C ASP A 141 -11.53 11.00 -5.17
N ASN A 142 -10.96 11.01 -3.96
CA ASN A 142 -9.65 11.58 -3.68
C ASN A 142 -8.53 10.54 -3.52
N VAL A 143 -8.74 9.30 -3.99
CA VAL A 143 -7.77 8.21 -3.86
C VAL A 143 -7.17 7.84 -5.22
N VAL A 144 -5.83 7.91 -5.30
CA VAL A 144 -5.04 7.35 -6.40
C VAL A 144 -4.37 6.08 -5.91
N LEU A 145 -4.98 4.93 -6.20
CA LEU A 145 -4.46 3.61 -5.82
C LEU A 145 -3.62 3.01 -6.96
N THR A 146 -2.37 2.65 -6.66
CA THR A 146 -1.39 2.12 -7.62
C THR A 146 -1.00 0.69 -7.26
N ASN A 147 -1.08 -0.23 -8.22
CA ASN A 147 -0.60 -1.61 -8.06
C ASN A 147 0.92 -1.68 -8.27
N ALA A 148 1.68 -1.18 -7.30
CA ALA A 148 3.13 -1.18 -7.31
C ALA A 148 3.68 -1.10 -5.89
N GLY A 149 4.87 -1.65 -5.68
CA GLY A 149 5.67 -1.36 -4.50
C GLY A 149 6.46 -0.07 -4.67
N LEU A 150 6.98 0.45 -3.55
CA LEU A 150 7.86 1.61 -3.54
C LEU A 150 9.33 1.19 -3.41
N GLY A 151 10.20 1.88 -4.14
CA GLY A 151 11.64 1.70 -4.07
C GLY A 151 12.37 2.87 -4.70
N THR A 152 13.63 2.67 -5.05
CA THR A 152 14.52 3.72 -5.58
C THR A 152 14.38 3.93 -7.10
N GLU A 153 13.77 2.99 -7.81
CA GLU A 153 13.73 2.96 -9.27
C GLU A 153 12.38 2.46 -9.80
N ILE A 154 12.00 2.91 -10.99
CA ILE A 154 10.85 2.38 -11.73
C ILE A 154 11.32 1.15 -12.50
N LYS A 155 10.88 -0.05 -12.10
CA LYS A 155 11.28 -1.30 -12.75
C LYS A 155 10.30 -2.46 -12.49
N PRO A 156 10.28 -3.49 -13.35
CA PRO A 156 9.63 -4.75 -13.02
C PRO A 156 10.25 -5.37 -11.75
N ALA A 157 9.43 -6.01 -10.94
CA ALA A 157 9.86 -6.69 -9.72
C ALA A 157 9.04 -7.96 -9.48
N ARG A 158 9.37 -8.66 -8.40
CA ARG A 158 8.57 -9.78 -7.88
C ARG A 158 8.30 -9.57 -6.41
N ILE A 159 7.16 -10.09 -5.98
CA ILE A 159 6.73 -10.07 -4.59
C ILE A 159 6.45 -11.49 -4.12
N ASP A 160 6.98 -11.83 -2.96
CA ASP A 160 6.74 -13.10 -2.30
C ASP A 160 5.43 -13.04 -1.52
N THR A 161 4.37 -13.61 -2.08
CA THR A 161 3.02 -13.63 -1.49
C THR A 161 2.68 -14.92 -0.76
N GLY A 162 3.57 -15.91 -0.78
CA GLY A 162 3.25 -17.29 -0.37
C GLY A 162 4.04 -18.28 -1.22
N GLY A 163 4.59 -19.33 -0.61
CA GLY A 163 5.42 -20.33 -1.27
C GLY A 163 4.67 -21.62 -1.62
N GLU A 164 5.42 -22.65 -2.02
CA GLU A 164 4.92 -24.00 -2.41
C GLU A 164 4.13 -24.74 -1.31
N ASP A 165 4.16 -24.24 -0.08
CA ASP A 165 3.37 -24.74 1.06
C ASP A 165 1.89 -24.31 1.00
N GLY A 166 1.54 -23.42 0.07
CA GLY A 166 0.17 -22.96 -0.19
C GLY A 166 -0.35 -21.91 0.81
N VAL A 167 0.50 -21.40 1.71
CA VAL A 167 0.08 -20.40 2.72
C VAL A 167 0.36 -18.98 2.22
N HIS A 168 -0.71 -18.21 2.03
CA HIS A 168 -0.61 -16.82 1.60
C HIS A 168 -0.11 -15.91 2.75
N ARG A 169 0.85 -15.02 2.45
CA ARG A 169 1.50 -14.12 3.41
C ARG A 169 0.69 -12.89 3.77
N GLY A 170 -0.32 -12.53 2.98
CA GLY A 170 -1.25 -11.43 3.32
C GLY A 170 -0.48 -10.12 3.47
N GLY A 171 -0.68 -9.42 4.59
CA GLY A 171 0.06 -8.19 4.92
C GLY A 171 1.58 -8.36 4.89
N SER A 172 2.10 -9.52 5.31
CA SER A 172 3.55 -9.78 5.37
C SER A 172 4.18 -10.21 4.06
N SER A 173 3.59 -9.81 2.93
CA SER A 173 4.17 -10.04 1.61
C SER A 173 5.26 -9.00 1.37
N ARG A 174 6.39 -9.41 0.77
CA ARG A 174 7.56 -8.54 0.61
C ARG A 174 8.23 -8.72 -0.74
N ILE A 175 8.87 -7.67 -1.24
CA ILE A 175 9.63 -7.72 -2.50
C ILE A 175 10.72 -8.79 -2.41
N ALA A 176 10.85 -9.60 -3.46
CA ALA A 176 11.71 -10.77 -3.49
C ALA A 176 12.25 -11.05 -4.92
N GLN A 177 13.15 -12.03 -5.03
CA GLN A 177 13.69 -12.47 -6.32
C GLN A 177 12.75 -13.39 -7.11
N ALA A 178 11.76 -13.98 -6.45
CA ALA A 178 10.77 -14.89 -7.00
C ALA A 178 9.38 -14.55 -6.44
N GLY A 179 8.33 -15.10 -7.05
CA GLY A 179 6.94 -14.85 -6.67
C GLY A 179 6.12 -14.16 -7.76
N GLN A 180 4.98 -13.58 -7.34
CA GLN A 180 4.04 -12.87 -8.22
C GLN A 180 4.73 -11.68 -8.89
N ALA A 181 4.46 -11.48 -10.18
CA ALA A 181 4.99 -10.32 -10.91
C ALA A 181 4.33 -9.04 -10.40
N THR A 182 5.13 -8.01 -10.17
CA THR A 182 4.67 -6.68 -9.77
C THR A 182 5.58 -5.60 -10.38
N ALA A 183 5.35 -4.34 -10.05
CA ALA A 183 6.21 -3.23 -10.42
C ALA A 183 6.72 -2.50 -9.17
N LEU A 184 7.90 -1.91 -9.29
CA LEU A 184 8.36 -0.85 -8.38
C LEU A 184 8.21 0.49 -9.07
N THR A 185 7.90 1.49 -8.26
CA THR A 185 7.99 2.90 -8.60
C THR A 185 8.67 3.66 -7.45
N LYS A 186 8.80 4.97 -7.60
CA LYS A 186 9.37 5.86 -6.59
C LYS A 186 8.43 7.03 -6.32
N ILE A 187 8.41 7.51 -5.07
CA ILE A 187 7.54 8.63 -4.67
C ILE A 187 7.89 9.90 -5.46
N ASP A 188 9.17 10.12 -5.75
CA ASP A 188 9.63 11.28 -6.54
C ASP A 188 9.03 11.34 -7.95
N ALA A 189 8.63 10.20 -8.53
CA ALA A 189 7.98 10.17 -9.83
C ALA A 189 6.56 10.76 -9.83
N LEU A 190 5.97 10.97 -8.65
CA LEU A 190 4.67 11.62 -8.51
C LEU A 190 4.76 13.15 -8.70
N GLY A 191 5.95 13.75 -8.52
CA GLY A 191 6.14 15.19 -8.66
C GLY A 191 5.30 16.02 -7.70
N LEU A 192 5.06 15.53 -6.47
CA LEU A 192 4.19 16.19 -5.50
C LEU A 192 4.83 17.47 -4.94
N ASP A 193 4.05 18.53 -4.80
CA ASP A 193 4.47 19.79 -4.15
C ASP A 193 3.72 20.07 -2.85
N ASP A 194 2.74 19.24 -2.51
CA ASP A 194 1.80 19.44 -1.39
C ASP A 194 1.74 18.24 -0.43
N LEU A 195 2.77 17.38 -0.43
CA LEU A 195 2.82 16.21 0.46
C LEU A 195 2.97 16.66 1.92
N SER A 196 1.95 16.40 2.74
CA SER A 196 1.97 16.73 4.17
C SER A 196 2.26 15.53 5.05
N LEU A 197 1.90 14.33 4.60
CA LEU A 197 2.06 13.10 5.37
C LEU A 197 2.52 11.94 4.50
N LEU A 198 3.57 11.24 4.95
CA LEU A 198 4.06 10.01 4.34
C LEU A 198 3.97 8.89 5.38
N GLN A 199 3.15 7.88 5.12
CA GLN A 199 3.07 6.67 5.94
C GLN A 199 3.62 5.48 5.15
N LEU A 200 4.52 4.73 5.78
CA LEU A 200 5.21 3.57 5.21
C LEU A 200 5.13 2.39 6.19
N ASP A 201 4.46 1.33 5.76
CA ASP A 201 4.45 0.00 6.38
C ASP A 201 4.59 -0.98 5.21
N VAL A 202 5.84 -1.28 4.82
CA VAL A 202 6.13 -1.99 3.56
C VAL A 202 7.00 -3.22 3.80
N GLU A 203 6.92 -3.76 5.02
CA GLU A 203 7.51 -5.04 5.43
C GLU A 203 9.01 -5.16 5.10
N GLY A 204 9.78 -4.12 5.49
CA GLY A 204 11.25 -4.08 5.39
C GLY A 204 11.78 -3.31 4.18
N PHE A 205 10.91 -2.66 3.40
CA PHE A 205 11.28 -1.83 2.25
C PHE A 205 11.26 -0.31 2.52
N GLU A 206 11.07 0.09 3.78
CA GLU A 206 10.85 1.48 4.20
C GLU A 206 12.04 2.37 3.80
N ALA A 207 13.27 1.93 4.07
CA ALA A 207 14.47 2.67 3.70
C ALA A 207 14.61 2.88 2.18
N HIS A 208 14.20 1.88 1.38
CA HIS A 208 14.22 1.99 -0.08
C HIS A 208 13.13 2.93 -0.60
N ALA A 209 11.94 2.89 0.01
CA ALA A 209 10.85 3.82 -0.30
C ALA A 209 11.23 5.26 0.05
N LEU A 210 11.88 5.50 1.20
CA LEU A 210 12.40 6.82 1.59
C LEU A 210 13.48 7.32 0.63
N ALA A 211 14.41 6.46 0.22
CA ALA A 211 15.42 6.82 -0.77
C ALA A 211 14.81 7.20 -2.13
N GLY A 212 13.71 6.54 -2.54
CA GLY A 212 12.91 6.92 -3.71
C GLY A 212 12.00 8.14 -3.52
N ALA A 213 12.01 8.75 -2.34
CA ALA A 213 11.22 9.92 -1.97
C ALA A 213 12.10 11.13 -1.63
N ALA A 214 13.41 11.05 -1.81
CA ALA A 214 14.36 12.04 -1.31
C ALA A 214 14.07 13.46 -1.82
N GLU A 215 13.73 13.62 -3.11
CA GLU A 215 13.44 14.92 -3.69
C GLU A 215 12.13 15.51 -3.13
N THR A 216 11.10 14.67 -2.99
CA THR A 216 9.79 15.03 -2.46
C THR A 216 9.84 15.33 -0.97
N VAL A 217 10.58 14.53 -0.19
CA VAL A 217 10.81 14.78 1.23
C VAL A 217 11.57 16.08 1.44
N THR A 218 12.58 16.36 0.61
CA THR A 218 13.32 17.63 0.66
C THR A 218 12.41 18.81 0.35
N ARG A 219 11.62 18.71 -0.72
CA ARG A 219 10.75 19.80 -1.21
C ARG A 219 9.56 20.06 -0.30
N CYS A 220 8.84 19.01 0.10
CA CYS A 220 7.60 19.14 0.86
C CYS A 220 7.83 19.08 2.38
N SER A 221 8.90 18.46 2.86
CA SER A 221 9.15 18.27 4.30
C SER A 221 7.94 17.69 5.05
N PRO A 222 7.34 16.57 4.62
CA PRO A 222 6.16 15.99 5.27
C PRO A 222 6.47 15.49 6.68
N VAL A 223 5.45 15.26 7.51
CA VAL A 223 5.58 14.35 8.67
C VAL A 223 5.68 12.92 8.13
N ILE A 224 6.57 12.11 8.70
CA ILE A 224 6.83 10.74 8.24
C ILE A 224 6.48 9.76 9.36
N LEU A 225 5.63 8.78 9.03
CA LEU A 225 5.23 7.66 9.85
C LEU A 225 5.82 6.39 9.25
N VAL A 226 6.61 5.64 10.01
CA VAL A 226 7.30 4.46 9.48
C VAL A 226 7.26 3.28 10.45
N GLU A 227 6.89 2.10 9.96
CA GLU A 227 7.09 0.83 10.65
C GLU A 227 8.53 0.33 10.42
N ASP A 228 9.48 0.82 11.22
CA ASP A 228 10.91 0.50 11.03
C ASP A 228 11.44 -0.35 12.18
N ASN A 229 11.01 -1.62 12.25
CA ASN A 229 11.34 -2.53 13.36
C ASN A 229 12.87 -2.68 13.57
N ASP A 230 13.64 -2.70 12.48
CA ASP A 230 15.10 -2.91 12.49
C ASP A 230 15.94 -1.62 12.53
N ASN A 231 15.31 -0.44 12.68
CA ASN A 231 15.98 0.87 12.68
C ASN A 231 16.80 1.18 11.40
N THR A 232 16.40 0.64 10.27
CA THR A 232 17.08 0.78 8.98
C THR A 232 16.90 2.16 8.35
N CYS A 233 15.87 2.91 8.74
CA CYS A 233 15.55 4.21 8.18
C CYS A 233 16.33 5.37 8.83
N ARG A 234 17.00 5.12 9.96
CA ARG A 234 17.69 6.17 10.73
C ARG A 234 18.69 7.01 9.90
N PRO A 235 19.55 6.41 9.06
CA PRO A 235 20.50 7.17 8.25
C PRO A 235 19.83 8.19 7.33
N PHE A 236 18.69 7.83 6.72
CA PHE A 236 17.92 8.75 5.87
C PHE A 236 17.43 9.96 6.67
N PHE A 237 16.90 9.75 7.87
CA PHE A 237 16.40 10.86 8.68
C PHE A 237 17.52 11.78 9.15
N ASP A 238 18.68 11.24 9.53
CA ASP A 238 19.82 12.04 9.94
C ASP A 238 20.33 12.90 8.76
N GLU A 239 20.44 12.32 7.55
CA GLU A 239 20.85 13.04 6.34
C GLU A 239 19.82 14.10 5.91
N ALA A 240 18.53 13.74 5.94
CA ALA A 240 17.44 14.65 5.58
C ALA A 240 17.15 15.69 6.69
N GLY A 241 17.86 15.67 7.82
CA GLY A 241 17.67 16.63 8.92
C GLY A 241 16.31 16.50 9.61
N TYR A 242 15.81 15.28 9.76
CA TYR A 242 14.61 14.94 10.51
C TYR A 242 14.94 14.58 11.96
N VAL A 243 13.96 14.75 12.84
CA VAL A 243 14.06 14.43 14.26
C VAL A 243 12.88 13.56 14.69
N SER A 244 13.12 12.64 15.63
CA SER A 244 12.06 11.81 16.19
C SER A 244 11.11 12.63 17.06
N CYS A 245 9.82 12.38 16.90
CA CYS A 245 8.71 13.00 17.64
C CYS A 245 7.98 12.03 18.57
N GLY A 246 8.48 10.80 18.70
CA GLY A 246 7.87 9.74 19.50
C GLY A 246 7.41 8.55 18.66
N THR A 247 6.66 7.67 19.31
CA THR A 247 6.17 6.40 18.76
C THR A 247 4.76 6.14 19.23
N ILE A 248 3.94 5.54 18.37
CA ILE A 248 2.73 4.81 18.76
C ILE A 248 3.00 3.29 18.53
N PRO A 249 2.12 2.35 18.92
CA PRO A 249 2.36 0.93 18.64
C PRO A 249 2.68 0.71 17.15
N GLY A 250 3.79 0.02 16.85
CA GLY A 250 4.26 -0.25 15.49
C GLY A 250 4.96 0.91 14.78
N ILE A 251 4.52 2.15 15.01
CA ILE A 251 4.91 3.29 14.15
C ILE A 251 5.83 4.29 14.87
N LYS A 252 6.93 4.65 14.19
CA LYS A 252 7.84 5.74 14.56
C LYS A 252 7.47 7.02 13.82
N VAL A 253 7.47 8.15 14.53
CA VAL A 253 7.06 9.44 13.99
C VAL A 253 8.26 10.38 13.86
N TRP A 254 8.43 10.98 12.69
CA TRP A 254 9.53 11.88 12.35
C TRP A 254 9.02 13.17 11.72
N SER A 255 9.65 14.30 12.03
CA SER A 255 9.37 15.58 11.38
C SER A 255 10.63 16.44 11.26
N LYS A 256 10.54 17.59 10.57
CA LYS A 256 11.59 18.61 10.60
C LYS A 256 11.67 19.26 11.99
N PRO A 257 12.85 19.76 12.41
CA PRO A 257 13.01 20.42 13.71
C PRO A 257 11.99 21.52 14.00
N ALA A 258 11.59 22.30 12.98
CA ALA A 258 10.60 23.36 13.12
C ALA A 258 9.20 22.86 13.52
N ASP A 259 8.87 21.60 13.20
CA ASP A 259 7.59 20.97 13.50
C ASP A 259 7.61 20.08 14.75
N LYS A 260 8.80 19.85 15.34
CA LYS A 260 9.01 18.82 16.37
C LYS A 260 8.06 18.96 17.56
N ASP A 261 7.98 20.14 18.16
CA ASP A 261 7.21 20.33 19.40
C ASP A 261 5.71 20.14 19.15
N ARG A 262 5.23 20.65 18.02
CA ARG A 262 3.83 20.51 17.57
C ARG A 262 3.48 19.04 17.31
N VAL A 263 4.31 18.32 16.55
CA VAL A 263 4.07 16.90 16.22
C VAL A 263 4.18 16.03 17.47
N THR A 264 5.16 16.27 18.34
CA THR A 264 5.33 15.52 19.60
C THR A 264 4.12 15.67 20.52
N LYS A 265 3.54 16.88 20.59
CA LYS A 265 2.31 17.14 21.33
C LYS A 265 1.11 16.36 20.77
N ILE A 266 1.01 16.22 19.45
CA ILE A 266 -0.04 15.41 18.80
C ILE A 266 0.15 13.93 19.16
N VAL A 267 1.38 13.40 19.03
CA VAL A 267 1.70 12.00 19.31
C VAL A 267 1.45 11.64 20.78
N SER A 268 1.84 12.53 21.70
CA SER A 268 1.70 12.28 23.16
C SER A 268 0.26 12.39 23.67
N ALA A 269 -0.68 12.80 22.83
CA ALA A 269 -2.11 12.93 23.17
C ALA A 269 -2.95 11.72 22.71
N LEU A 270 -2.30 10.65 22.23
CA LEU A 270 -2.90 9.39 21.81
C LEU A 270 -2.72 8.32 22.89
#